data_AF-F2STX8-F1
#
_entry.id   AF-F2STX8-F1
#
_cell.length_a   1.000
_cell.length_b   1.000
_cell.length_c   1.000
_cell.angle_alpha   90.00
_cell.angle_beta   90.00
_cell.angle_gamma   90.00
#
_symmetry.space_group_name_H-M   'P 1'
#
loop_
_entity.id
_entity.type
_entity.pdbx_description
1 polymer ?
#
loop_
_entity_poly.entity_id
_entity_poly.type
_entity_poly.pdbx_seq_one_letter_code
_entity_poly.pdbx_strand_id
1 'polypeptide(L)'
;MLELTAGVKLTYLAEGAANIVYSISSTPHPSAAPARASDVSGTKSRAGLGQAQAAYPDKLLRLRKKIASGTPYLKITRRFDSQIRSLFRDEELVSQELVRLPDGLTAACNERLRDDEAQDRRPRKRRGVYLCTDEPFGLLIKDMTASPGSGTTLWEFKPKWLVQSPSAPPDSRRCRTCALREKRQFTTSQGATMDKKAEQPHVKRSFCPFDFISNRLEDVMSAVSVIIDSPDDARRVAAFIYQNPTLLKLRDKQRQMNAVGLAGIHASPEERAISMTLRDCTIFVKVPQKHNEPLELRLSDLDFKSEDGGKFQYWQDTETELIEEGWYLGVHRSQDNQTECALGR
;
A
#
# COMPACT_ATOMS: atom_id res chain seq x y z
N MET A 1 -13.84 15.58 17.60
CA MET A 1 -12.77 14.63 17.19
C MET A 1 -13.04 13.34 17.94
N LEU A 2 -13.03 12.19 17.24
CA LEU A 2 -13.32 10.90 17.87
C LEU A 2 -12.15 10.47 18.77
N GLU A 3 -12.44 9.90 19.94
CA GLU A 3 -11.44 9.27 20.79
C GLU A 3 -11.48 7.75 20.58
N LEU A 4 -10.31 7.12 20.52
CA LEU A 4 -10.21 5.67 20.49
C LEU A 4 -10.54 5.12 21.88
N THR A 5 -11.48 4.18 21.96
CA THR A 5 -11.96 3.58 23.20
C THR A 5 -10.79 3.05 24.04
N ALA A 6 -10.78 3.36 25.34
CA ALA A 6 -9.79 2.84 26.27
C ALA A 6 -9.91 1.32 26.41
N GLY A 7 -8.78 0.64 26.68
CA GLY A 7 -8.76 -0.81 26.90
C GLY A 7 -8.89 -1.67 25.63
N VAL A 8 -8.86 -1.08 24.42
CA VAL A 8 -8.80 -1.88 23.19
C VAL A 8 -7.52 -2.70 23.12
N LYS A 9 -7.65 -3.94 22.65
CA LYS A 9 -6.52 -4.81 22.34
C LYS A 9 -6.12 -4.64 20.88
N LEU A 10 -4.86 -4.25 20.67
CA LEU A 10 -4.25 -4.10 19.36
C LEU A 10 -3.43 -5.34 19.01
N THR A 11 -3.64 -5.88 17.81
CA THR A 11 -2.83 -6.98 17.26
C THR A 11 -2.12 -6.51 16.01
N TYR A 12 -0.80 -6.67 15.98
CA TYR A 12 0.03 -6.28 14.84
C TYR A 12 -0.41 -7.04 13.58
N LEU A 13 -0.67 -6.32 12.49
CA LEU A 13 -1.02 -6.93 11.19
C LEU A 13 0.10 -6.79 10.18
N ALA A 14 0.54 -5.55 9.93
CA ALA A 14 1.48 -5.25 8.86
C ALA A 14 2.25 -3.96 9.14
N GLU A 15 3.41 -3.81 8.50
CA GLU A 15 4.16 -2.56 8.57
C GLU A 15 4.85 -2.15 7.25
N GLY A 16 4.69 -0.87 6.94
CA GLY A 16 5.40 -0.16 5.89
C GLY A 16 6.69 0.50 6.38
N ALA A 17 7.26 1.36 5.55
CA ALA A 17 8.42 2.17 5.96
C ALA A 17 8.05 3.26 6.98
N ALA A 18 6.84 3.83 6.86
CA ALA A 18 6.40 4.97 7.67
C ALA A 18 5.30 4.65 8.69
N ASN A 19 4.58 3.53 8.54
CA ASN A 19 3.38 3.23 9.33
C ASN A 19 3.36 1.75 9.75
N ILE A 20 2.66 1.47 10.84
CA ILE A 20 2.28 0.13 11.31
C ILE A 20 0.75 0.08 11.39
N VAL A 21 0.16 -1.04 10.97
CA VAL A 21 -1.29 -1.26 10.98
C VAL A 21 -1.62 -2.37 11.98
N TYR A 22 -2.63 -2.13 12.80
CA TYR A 22 -3.11 -3.03 13.84
C TYR A 22 -4.59 -3.36 13.62
N SER A 23 -5.00 -4.59 13.89
CA SER A 23 -6.42 -4.91 14.14
C SER A 23 -6.80 -4.46 15.55
N ILE A 24 -8.08 -4.12 15.72
CA ILE A 24 -8.63 -3.60 16.96
C ILE A 24 -9.71 -4.56 17.46
N SER A 25 -9.58 -5.01 18.69
CA SER A 25 -10.58 -5.86 19.34
C SER A 25 -10.93 -5.29 20.71
N SER A 26 -12.19 -5.41 21.13
CA SER A 26 -12.59 -5.06 22.49
C SER A 26 -12.10 -6.15 23.43
N THR A 27 -11.53 -5.78 24.57
CA THR A 27 -11.46 -6.71 25.70
C THR A 27 -12.89 -7.02 26.14
N PRO A 28 -13.29 -8.29 26.30
CA PRO A 28 -14.58 -8.59 26.91
C PRO A 28 -14.65 -7.88 28.25
N HIS A 29 -15.71 -7.09 28.48
CA HIS A 29 -16.00 -6.66 29.84
C HIS A 29 -16.15 -7.93 30.68
N PRO A 30 -15.53 -8.04 31.88
CA PRO A 30 -15.98 -9.02 32.84
C PRO A 30 -17.45 -8.68 33.11
N SER A 31 -18.36 -9.49 32.56
CA SER A 31 -19.78 -9.38 32.85
C SER A 31 -19.92 -9.30 34.36
N ALA A 32 -20.61 -8.26 34.82
CA ALA A 32 -21.09 -8.21 36.20
C ALA A 32 -21.70 -9.58 36.53
N ALA A 33 -21.38 -10.07 37.73
CA ALA A 33 -21.77 -11.38 38.21
C ALA A 33 -23.24 -11.66 37.87
N PRO A 34 -23.57 -12.87 37.35
CA PRO A 34 -24.97 -13.20 37.14
C PRO A 34 -25.67 -13.12 38.48
N ALA A 35 -26.70 -12.27 38.55
CA ALA A 35 -27.64 -12.30 39.65
C ALA A 35 -28.12 -13.75 39.80
N ARG A 36 -28.05 -14.26 41.04
CA ARG A 36 -28.50 -15.60 41.40
C ARG A 36 -29.94 -15.78 40.91
N ALA A 37 -30.12 -16.65 39.92
CA ALA A 37 -31.40 -17.25 39.61
C ALA A 37 -31.20 -18.76 39.58
N SER A 38 -32.10 -19.41 40.29
CA SER A 38 -32.13 -20.79 40.76
C SER A 38 -32.14 -21.83 39.63
N ASP A 39 -31.70 -23.03 39.99
CA ASP A 39 -31.65 -24.27 39.21
C ASP A 39 -32.86 -24.55 38.29
N VAL A 40 -32.59 -25.20 37.14
CA VAL A 40 -32.93 -26.62 36.87
C VAL A 40 -32.60 -26.97 35.40
N SER A 41 -31.96 -28.15 35.21
CA SER A 41 -31.88 -28.96 33.99
C SER A 41 -30.83 -28.64 32.90
N GLY A 42 -29.68 -29.33 33.00
CA GLY A 42 -29.30 -30.34 32.01
C GLY A 42 -29.00 -29.92 30.57
N THR A 43 -27.81 -29.37 30.29
CA THR A 43 -26.95 -29.76 29.15
C THR A 43 -25.59 -29.08 29.28
N LYS A 44 -24.51 -29.85 29.35
CA LYS A 44 -23.13 -29.33 29.42
C LYS A 44 -22.72 -28.77 28.05
N SER A 45 -23.03 -27.51 27.79
CA SER A 45 -22.40 -26.74 26.73
C SER A 45 -20.96 -26.41 27.14
N ARG A 46 -19.97 -26.87 26.37
CA ARG A 46 -18.55 -26.53 26.55
C ARG A 46 -18.38 -25.03 26.30
N ALA A 47 -18.12 -24.32 27.40
CA ALA A 47 -17.33 -23.10 27.51
C ALA A 47 -17.15 -22.30 26.21
N GLY A 48 -17.99 -21.27 26.04
CA GLY A 48 -17.71 -20.19 25.11
C GLY A 48 -16.46 -19.44 25.56
N LEU A 49 -15.35 -19.69 24.86
CA LEU A 49 -14.26 -18.70 24.75
C LEU A 49 -14.90 -17.45 24.16
N GLY A 50 -15.16 -16.43 24.99
CA GLY A 50 -15.74 -15.16 24.57
C GLY A 50 -14.93 -14.61 23.40
N GLN A 51 -15.51 -14.65 22.20
CA GLN A 51 -14.91 -14.00 21.03
C GLN A 51 -14.81 -12.52 21.36
N ALA A 52 -13.59 -11.98 21.34
CA ALA A 52 -13.38 -10.54 21.50
C ALA A 52 -14.21 -9.81 20.44
N GLN A 53 -15.21 -9.05 20.86
CA GLN A 53 -16.10 -8.33 19.94
C GLN A 53 -15.32 -7.17 19.32
N ALA A 54 -15.38 -7.00 17.99
CA ALA A 54 -14.69 -5.90 17.32
C ALA A 54 -15.17 -4.55 17.90
N ALA A 55 -14.27 -3.78 18.50
CA ALA A 55 -14.57 -2.44 19.05
C ALA A 55 -14.97 -1.46 17.93
N TYR A 56 -14.39 -1.68 16.75
CA TYR A 56 -14.62 -0.92 15.54
C TYR A 56 -14.77 -1.91 14.39
N PRO A 57 -16.00 -2.37 14.08
CA PRO A 57 -16.21 -3.27 12.95
C PRO A 57 -15.70 -2.61 11.66
N ASP A 58 -15.07 -3.40 10.79
CA ASP A 58 -14.54 -2.97 9.50
C ASP A 58 -13.47 -1.86 9.55
N LYS A 59 -12.77 -1.69 10.67
CA LYS A 59 -11.69 -0.71 10.84
C LYS A 59 -10.41 -1.32 11.37
N LEU A 60 -9.29 -0.80 10.88
CA LEU A 60 -7.94 -1.04 11.39
C LEU A 60 -7.36 0.26 11.97
N LEU A 61 -6.41 0.15 12.88
CA LEU A 61 -5.67 1.29 13.42
C LEU A 61 -4.31 1.43 12.73
N ARG A 62 -4.10 2.54 12.03
CA ARG A 62 -2.81 2.93 11.46
C ARG A 62 -2.08 3.87 12.41
N LEU A 63 -0.89 3.48 12.86
CA LEU A 63 0.01 4.26 13.71
C LEU A 63 1.30 4.62 12.96
N ARG A 64 1.78 5.85 13.15
CA ARG A 64 2.93 6.39 12.42
C ARG A 64 4.24 6.10 13.16
N LYS A 65 5.28 5.77 12.40
CA LYS A 65 6.65 5.62 12.90
C LYS A 65 7.34 6.97 13.10
N LYS A 66 8.26 7.02 14.06
CA LYS A 66 9.18 8.14 14.24
C LYS A 66 10.31 8.03 13.21
N ILE A 67 10.16 8.76 12.11
CA ILE A 67 11.14 8.86 11.02
C ILE A 67 11.37 10.33 10.67
N ALA A 68 12.56 10.66 10.15
CA ALA A 68 12.94 12.04 9.81
C ALA A 68 11.97 12.70 8.80
N SER A 69 11.47 11.95 7.81
CA SER A 69 10.49 12.44 6.82
C SER A 69 9.02 12.25 7.24
N GLY A 70 8.76 12.06 8.54
CA GLY A 70 7.43 11.80 9.06
C GLY A 70 6.55 13.05 9.04
N THR A 71 5.40 12.99 8.38
CA THR A 71 4.41 14.08 8.41
C THR A 71 3.42 13.87 9.57
N PRO A 72 3.12 14.89 10.39
CA PRO A 72 2.12 14.78 11.46
C PRO A 72 0.72 14.43 10.95
N TYR A 73 -0.06 13.69 11.75
CA TYR A 73 -1.38 13.20 11.35
C TYR A 73 -2.39 14.30 11.03
N LEU A 74 -2.34 15.43 11.75
CA LEU A 74 -3.20 16.59 11.46
C LEU A 74 -2.96 17.12 10.04
N LYS A 75 -1.70 17.17 9.60
CA LYS A 75 -1.33 17.61 8.24
C LYS A 75 -1.69 16.56 7.20
N ILE A 76 -1.52 15.27 7.50
CA ILE A 76 -1.96 14.16 6.64
C ILE A 76 -3.47 14.24 6.40
N THR A 77 -4.25 14.33 7.47
CA THR A 77 -5.72 14.36 7.43
C THR A 77 -6.22 15.58 6.67
N ARG A 78 -5.72 16.77 7.00
CA ARG A 78 -6.09 18.01 6.29
C ARG A 78 -5.85 17.91 4.78
N ARG A 79 -4.71 17.38 4.35
CA ARG A 79 -4.38 17.21 2.92
C ARG A 79 -5.26 16.16 2.25
N PHE A 80 -5.53 15.06 2.94
CA PHE A 80 -6.42 14.04 2.39
C PHE A 80 -7.84 14.60 2.18
N ASP A 81 -8.39 15.28 3.18
CA ASP A 81 -9.76 15.80 3.11
C ASP A 81 -9.89 16.96 2.12
N SER A 82 -8.92 17.88 2.07
CA SER A 82 -8.99 19.04 1.18
C SER A 82 -8.57 18.75 -0.27
N GLN A 83 -7.62 17.82 -0.49
CA GLN A 83 -7.04 17.59 -1.81
C GLN A 83 -7.42 16.22 -2.35
N ILE A 84 -7.21 15.12 -1.62
CA ILE A 84 -7.47 13.77 -2.15
C ILE A 84 -8.96 13.50 -2.35
N ARG A 85 -9.81 13.85 -1.39
CA ARG A 85 -11.28 13.69 -1.52
C ARG A 85 -11.89 14.56 -2.62
N SER A 86 -11.21 15.64 -3.03
CA SER A 86 -11.63 16.42 -4.20
C SER A 86 -11.37 15.69 -5.52
N LEU A 87 -10.43 14.73 -5.52
CA LEU A 87 -10.05 13.97 -6.71
C LEU A 87 -10.86 12.69 -6.85
N PHE A 88 -11.19 12.01 -5.75
CA PHE A 88 -11.83 10.68 -5.76
C PHE A 88 -13.04 10.66 -4.84
N ARG A 89 -14.06 9.87 -5.21
CA ARG A 89 -15.23 9.63 -4.36
C ARG A 89 -14.84 8.75 -3.18
N ASP A 90 -15.61 8.83 -2.10
CA ASP A 90 -15.34 8.09 -0.87
C ASP A 90 -15.35 6.57 -1.05
N GLU A 91 -16.12 6.05 -2.01
CA GLU A 91 -16.17 4.63 -2.33
C GLU A 91 -14.91 4.16 -3.06
N GLU A 92 -14.20 5.08 -3.74
CA GLU A 92 -12.94 4.82 -4.44
C GLU A 92 -11.73 4.81 -3.49
N LEU A 93 -11.90 5.25 -2.24
CA LEU A 93 -10.84 5.47 -1.27
C LEU A 93 -10.96 4.52 -0.07
N VAL A 94 -9.82 4.04 0.44
CA VAL A 94 -9.78 3.50 1.80
C VAL A 94 -10.03 4.68 2.74
N SER A 95 -11.22 4.71 3.35
CA SER A 95 -11.61 5.78 4.27
C SER A 95 -10.60 5.86 5.40
N GLN A 96 -10.22 7.08 5.79
CA GLN A 96 -9.39 7.31 6.96
C GLN A 96 -9.98 8.40 7.83
N GLU A 97 -9.97 8.17 9.14
CA GLU A 97 -10.54 9.06 10.15
C GLU A 97 -9.52 9.30 11.25
N LEU A 98 -9.29 10.58 11.58
CA LEU A 98 -8.40 10.98 12.65
C LEU A 98 -9.01 10.70 14.02
N VAL A 99 -8.27 9.96 14.84
CA VAL A 99 -8.67 9.63 16.21
C VAL A 99 -7.61 10.05 17.21
N ARG A 100 -8.07 10.53 18.37
CA ARG A 100 -7.20 10.73 19.54
C ARG A 100 -6.93 9.38 20.19
N LEU A 101 -5.67 9.12 20.51
CA LEU A 101 -5.23 7.90 21.18
C LEU A 101 -5.25 8.08 22.70
N PRO A 102 -5.57 7.03 23.47
CA PRO A 102 -5.32 6.99 24.89
C PRO A 102 -3.85 7.26 25.21
N ASP A 103 -3.62 7.95 26.33
CA ASP A 103 -2.28 8.27 26.80
C ASP A 103 -1.46 6.98 27.01
N GLY A 104 -0.19 7.00 26.58
CA GLY A 104 0.72 5.87 26.71
C GLY A 104 0.47 4.70 25.75
N LEU A 105 -0.60 4.72 24.92
CA LEU A 105 -0.89 3.62 23.99
C LEU A 105 0.28 3.36 23.02
N THR A 106 0.83 4.41 22.40
CA THR A 106 1.94 4.29 21.45
C THR A 106 3.23 3.82 22.13
N ALA A 107 3.48 4.26 23.37
CA ALA A 107 4.61 3.80 24.18
C ALA A 107 4.47 2.29 24.50
N ALA A 108 3.30 1.85 24.93
CA ALA A 108 3.03 0.43 25.18
C ALA A 108 3.11 -0.43 23.90
N CYS A 109 2.75 0.11 22.74
CA CYS A 109 3.00 -0.55 21.45
C CYS A 109 4.50 -0.65 21.14
N ASN A 110 5.30 0.37 21.47
CA ASN A 110 6.74 0.32 21.28
C ASN A 110 7.45 -0.72 22.15
N GLU A 111 7.02 -0.91 23.40
CA GLU A 111 7.55 -2.01 24.23
C GLU A 111 7.27 -3.38 23.61
N ARG A 112 6.04 -3.61 23.13
CA ARG A 112 5.69 -4.84 22.41
C ARG A 112 6.52 -5.05 21.14
N LEU A 113 6.82 -3.98 20.40
CA LEU A 113 7.71 -4.07 19.23
C LEU A 113 9.13 -4.50 19.64
N ARG A 114 9.66 -4.03 20.78
CA ARG A 114 10.97 -4.48 21.30
C ARG A 114 10.95 -5.95 21.70
N ASP A 115 9.88 -6.39 22.35
CA ASP A 115 9.69 -7.80 22.70
C ASP A 115 9.64 -8.68 21.45
N ASP A 116 8.91 -8.24 20.42
CA ASP A 116 8.83 -8.93 19.13
C ASP A 116 10.18 -8.95 18.38
N GLU A 117 11.01 -7.91 18.54
CA GLU A 117 12.38 -7.90 18.02
C GLU A 117 13.28 -8.89 18.74
N ALA A 118 13.22 -8.92 20.08
CA ALA A 118 13.99 -9.83 20.91
C ALA A 118 13.62 -11.30 20.67
N GLN A 119 12.36 -11.56 20.31
CA GLN A 119 11.83 -12.89 20.01
C GLN A 119 11.82 -13.23 18.51
N ASP A 120 12.51 -12.44 17.69
CA ASP A 120 12.65 -12.60 16.23
C ASP A 120 11.31 -12.61 15.45
N ARG A 121 10.20 -12.17 16.06
CA ARG A 121 8.86 -12.08 15.44
C ARG A 121 8.70 -10.89 14.51
N ARG A 122 9.46 -9.80 14.75
CA ARG A 122 9.44 -8.62 13.87
C ARG A 122 10.45 -8.79 12.72
N PRO A 123 10.09 -8.54 11.44
CA PRO A 123 11.01 -8.67 10.31
C PRO A 123 12.31 -7.86 10.49
N ARG A 124 13.48 -8.48 10.25
CA ARG A 124 14.81 -7.86 10.46
C ARG A 124 14.96 -6.48 9.81
N LYS A 125 14.48 -6.32 8.57
CA LYS A 125 14.52 -5.05 7.82
C LYS A 125 13.69 -3.90 8.41
N ARG A 126 12.89 -4.18 9.45
CA ARG A 126 12.00 -3.20 10.09
C ARG A 126 12.43 -2.85 11.52
N ARG A 127 13.44 -3.54 12.05
CA ARG A 127 13.90 -3.38 13.44
C ARG A 127 14.53 -2.02 13.70
N GLY A 128 14.50 -1.57 14.95
CA GLY A 128 15.12 -0.32 15.38
C GLY A 128 14.34 0.96 15.01
N VAL A 129 13.20 0.85 14.33
CA VAL A 129 12.31 1.99 14.05
C VAL A 129 10.97 1.78 14.74
N TYR A 130 10.56 2.75 15.56
CA TYR A 130 9.41 2.64 16.47
C TYR A 130 8.32 3.67 16.15
N LEU A 131 7.15 3.55 16.80
CA LEU A 131 6.06 4.51 16.68
C LEU A 131 6.43 5.87 17.26
N CYS A 132 5.90 6.93 16.64
CA CYS A 132 6.03 8.28 17.15
C CYS A 132 5.14 8.45 18.40
N THR A 133 5.74 8.94 19.47
CA THR A 133 5.08 9.23 20.76
C THR A 133 4.81 10.72 20.95
N ASP A 134 5.23 11.55 20.00
CA ASP A 134 5.19 13.02 20.12
C ASP A 134 3.80 13.59 19.75
N GLU A 135 2.90 12.77 19.19
CA GLU A 135 1.52 13.15 18.88
C GLU A 135 0.53 12.08 19.38
N PRO A 136 -0.62 12.46 19.98
CA PRO A 136 -1.59 11.52 20.53
C PRO A 136 -2.63 11.11 19.47
N PHE A 137 -2.21 10.86 18.23
CA PHE A 137 -3.12 10.61 17.12
C PHE A 137 -2.81 9.33 16.36
N GLY A 138 -3.86 8.72 15.82
CA GLY A 138 -3.80 7.63 14.85
C GLY A 138 -4.87 7.82 13.78
N LEU A 139 -4.93 6.90 12.82
CA LEU A 139 -6.02 6.85 11.84
C LEU A 139 -6.76 5.53 11.93
N LEU A 140 -8.09 5.61 12.06
CA LEU A 140 -8.96 4.48 11.76
C LEU A 140 -9.11 4.40 10.25
N ILE A 141 -8.67 3.28 9.66
CA ILE A 141 -8.75 3.04 8.21
C ILE A 141 -9.75 1.92 7.92
N LYS A 142 -10.42 1.97 6.77
CA LYS A 142 -11.30 0.86 6.35
C LYS A 142 -10.50 -0.44 6.28
N ASP A 143 -11.03 -1.49 6.90
CA ASP A 143 -10.48 -2.83 6.82
C ASP A 143 -10.78 -3.45 5.45
N MET A 144 -9.74 -3.57 4.63
CA MET A 144 -9.80 -4.23 3.34
C MET A 144 -9.42 -5.72 3.43
N THR A 145 -9.01 -6.22 4.59
CA THR A 145 -8.59 -7.61 4.77
C THR A 145 -9.75 -8.58 4.55
N ALA A 146 -9.38 -9.83 4.28
CA ALA A 146 -10.34 -10.92 4.20
C ALA A 146 -10.78 -11.33 5.61
N SER A 147 -12.09 -11.36 5.85
CA SER A 147 -12.62 -11.89 7.10
C SER A 147 -12.30 -13.39 7.18
N PRO A 148 -11.84 -13.90 8.34
CA PRO A 148 -11.56 -15.32 8.51
C PRO A 148 -12.76 -16.19 8.12
N GLY A 149 -12.53 -17.21 7.28
CA GLY A 149 -13.58 -18.13 6.83
C GLY A 149 -14.52 -17.61 5.73
N SER A 150 -14.36 -16.37 5.28
CA SER A 150 -15.19 -15.81 4.18
C SER A 150 -14.83 -16.33 2.78
N GLY A 151 -13.66 -16.96 2.64
CA GLY A 151 -13.08 -17.32 1.35
C GLY A 151 -12.76 -16.12 0.44
N THR A 152 -12.89 -14.88 0.94
CA THR A 152 -12.50 -13.67 0.22
C THR A 152 -10.98 -13.58 0.15
N THR A 153 -10.45 -13.17 -0.99
CA THR A 153 -9.03 -12.87 -1.17
C THR A 153 -8.84 -11.36 -1.27
N LEU A 154 -7.87 -10.81 -0.53
CA LEU A 154 -7.44 -9.43 -0.69
C LEU A 154 -6.27 -9.38 -1.68
N TRP A 155 -6.40 -8.44 -2.60
CA TRP A 155 -5.42 -8.16 -3.61
C TRP A 155 -4.82 -6.79 -3.45
N GLU A 156 -3.49 -6.70 -3.40
CA GLU A 156 -2.77 -5.45 -3.16
C GLU A 156 -1.68 -5.26 -4.20
N PHE A 157 -1.71 -4.13 -4.92
CA PHE A 157 -0.61 -3.75 -5.79
C PHE A 157 -0.47 -2.24 -5.92
N LYS A 158 0.73 -1.78 -6.28
CA LYS A 158 0.96 -0.38 -6.64
C LYS A 158 0.86 -0.23 -8.16
N PRO A 159 -0.11 0.51 -8.72
CA PRO A 159 -0.25 0.68 -10.17
C PRO A 159 0.93 1.45 -10.80
N LYS A 160 1.71 2.16 -9.99
CA LYS A 160 2.85 2.98 -10.42
C LYS A 160 2.41 4.07 -11.41
N TRP A 161 3.24 4.32 -12.42
CA TRP A 161 3.05 5.35 -13.43
C TRP A 161 2.16 4.80 -14.54
N LEU A 162 0.89 5.19 -14.55
CA LEU A 162 -0.10 4.82 -15.57
C LEU A 162 -0.01 5.72 -16.81
N VAL A 163 0.83 6.76 -16.77
CA VAL A 163 1.19 7.61 -17.91
C VAL A 163 2.70 7.70 -17.99
N GLN A 164 3.22 7.94 -19.20
CA GLN A 164 4.66 8.07 -19.40
C GLN A 164 5.20 9.29 -18.66
N SER A 165 6.46 9.22 -18.22
CA SER A 165 7.15 10.39 -17.68
C SER A 165 7.17 11.52 -18.71
N PRO A 166 6.89 12.78 -18.32
CA PRO A 166 7.03 13.92 -19.23
C PRO A 166 8.47 14.14 -19.69
N SER A 167 9.46 13.59 -18.98
CA SER A 167 10.87 13.71 -19.32
C SER A 167 11.40 12.53 -20.13
N ALA A 168 10.59 11.49 -20.35
CA ALA A 168 11.00 10.37 -21.17
C ALA A 168 11.18 10.82 -22.63
N PRO A 169 12.21 10.33 -23.35
CA PRO A 169 12.38 10.58 -24.78
C PRO A 169 11.12 10.18 -25.58
N PRO A 170 10.77 10.90 -26.67
CA PRO A 170 9.56 10.60 -27.45
C PRO A 170 9.55 9.19 -28.07
N ASP A 171 10.73 8.65 -28.37
CA ASP A 171 10.99 7.33 -28.94
C ASP A 171 11.25 6.24 -27.88
N SER A 172 10.87 6.51 -26.63
CA SER A 172 11.02 5.56 -25.53
C SER A 172 10.36 4.20 -25.82
N ARG A 173 11.15 3.14 -25.72
CA ARG A 173 10.69 1.73 -25.80
C ARG A 173 10.33 1.15 -24.42
N ARG A 174 10.54 1.90 -23.34
CA ARG A 174 10.19 1.54 -21.96
C ARG A 174 9.38 2.65 -21.31
N CYS A 175 8.35 2.30 -20.53
CA CYS A 175 7.76 3.24 -19.58
C CYS A 175 8.72 3.45 -18.40
N ARG A 176 8.58 4.56 -17.66
CA ARG A 176 9.44 4.87 -16.50
C ARG A 176 9.58 3.71 -15.51
N THR A 177 8.48 3.02 -15.23
CA THR A 177 8.48 1.92 -14.25
C THR A 177 9.30 0.73 -14.75
N CYS A 178 9.18 0.40 -16.05
CA CYS A 178 9.95 -0.69 -16.66
C CYS A 178 11.44 -0.33 -16.76
N ALA A 179 11.76 0.89 -17.20
CA ALA A 179 13.14 1.41 -17.27
C ALA A 179 13.81 1.36 -15.89
N LEU A 180 13.12 1.86 -14.84
CA LEU A 180 13.62 1.82 -13.46
C LEU A 180 13.78 0.41 -12.90
N ARG A 181 12.89 -0.51 -13.28
CA ARG A 181 12.98 -1.92 -12.86
C ARG A 181 14.22 -2.58 -13.46
N GLU A 182 14.44 -2.42 -14.77
CA GLU A 182 15.60 -2.98 -15.48
C GLU A 182 16.90 -2.41 -14.91
N LYS A 183 16.95 -1.09 -14.66
CA LYS A 183 18.09 -0.46 -13.99
C LYS A 183 18.39 -1.07 -12.62
N ARG A 184 17.37 -1.21 -11.76
CA ARG A 184 17.55 -1.78 -10.41
C ARG A 184 18.02 -3.23 -10.46
N GLN A 185 17.51 -4.02 -11.41
CA GLN A 185 17.95 -5.39 -11.62
C GLN A 185 19.42 -5.45 -12.01
N PHE A 186 19.85 -4.58 -12.93
CA PHE A 186 21.25 -4.43 -13.29
C PHE A 186 22.12 -4.03 -12.09
N THR A 187 21.79 -2.97 -11.35
CA THR A 187 22.55 -2.56 -10.15
C THR A 187 22.66 -3.69 -9.12
N THR A 188 21.59 -4.46 -8.91
CA THR A 188 21.59 -5.61 -7.99
C THR A 188 22.53 -6.71 -8.47
N SER A 189 22.53 -7.03 -9.77
CA SER A 189 23.42 -8.02 -10.37
C SER A 189 24.91 -7.63 -10.27
N GLN A 190 25.23 -6.34 -10.37
CA GLN A 190 26.58 -5.79 -10.17
C GLN A 190 27.05 -5.86 -8.71
N GLY A 191 26.13 -5.77 -7.74
CA GLY A 191 26.45 -5.90 -6.31
C GLY A 191 26.60 -7.36 -5.84
N ALA A 192 25.99 -8.31 -6.53
CA ALA A 192 26.01 -9.73 -6.19
C ALA A 192 27.34 -10.45 -6.53
N THR A 193 28.26 -9.80 -7.24
CA THR A 193 29.56 -10.38 -7.61
C THR A 193 30.58 -10.48 -6.47
N MET A 194 30.24 -10.11 -5.23
CA MET A 194 31.17 -10.17 -4.08
C MET A 194 30.91 -11.29 -3.06
N ASP A 195 29.77 -11.99 -3.07
CA ASP A 195 29.50 -13.08 -2.12
C ASP A 195 29.02 -14.36 -2.82
N LYS A 196 29.89 -15.38 -2.81
CA LYS A 196 29.66 -16.72 -3.36
C LYS A 196 28.59 -17.48 -2.56
N LYS A 197 27.35 -17.41 -3.05
CA LYS A 197 26.32 -18.48 -3.17
C LYS A 197 24.99 -17.81 -3.54
N ALA A 198 24.94 -17.18 -4.71
CA ALA A 198 23.70 -16.64 -5.22
C ALA A 198 22.86 -17.82 -5.75
N GLU A 199 21.83 -18.23 -5.00
CA GLU A 199 20.61 -18.72 -5.62
C GLU A 199 20.29 -17.80 -6.81
N GLN A 200 20.01 -18.39 -7.98
CA GLN A 200 19.66 -17.61 -9.17
C GLN A 200 18.68 -16.52 -8.75
N PRO A 201 18.94 -15.23 -9.00
CA PRO A 201 18.00 -14.19 -8.63
C PRO A 201 16.71 -14.51 -9.38
N HIS A 202 15.73 -15.08 -8.68
CA HIS A 202 14.41 -15.31 -9.23
C HIS A 202 13.95 -13.97 -9.77
N VAL A 203 13.92 -13.84 -11.09
CA VAL A 203 13.38 -12.66 -11.77
C VAL A 203 11.94 -12.59 -11.32
N LYS A 204 11.66 -11.73 -10.33
CA LYS A 204 10.29 -11.53 -9.88
C LYS A 204 9.49 -11.10 -11.10
N ARG A 205 8.54 -11.95 -11.50
CA ARG A 205 7.55 -11.59 -12.51
C ARG A 205 6.97 -10.23 -12.10
N SER A 206 6.90 -9.31 -13.06
CA SER A 206 6.45 -7.95 -12.84
C SER A 206 5.69 -7.49 -14.09
N PHE A 207 4.69 -6.63 -13.92
CA PHE A 207 3.84 -6.14 -15.00
C PHE A 207 4.34 -4.80 -15.56
N CYS A 208 3.90 -4.44 -16.77
CA CYS A 208 3.97 -3.04 -17.24
C CYS A 208 2.75 -2.28 -16.70
N PRO A 209 2.89 -1.13 -16.03
CA PRO A 209 1.73 -0.35 -15.58
C PRO A 209 0.71 0.00 -16.67
N PHE A 210 1.17 0.15 -17.91
CA PHE A 210 0.29 0.49 -19.04
C PHE A 210 -0.63 -0.66 -19.43
N ASP A 211 -0.29 -1.90 -19.07
CA ASP A 211 -1.15 -3.05 -19.31
C ASP A 211 -2.48 -2.91 -18.57
N PHE A 212 -2.50 -2.30 -17.37
CA PHE A 212 -3.72 -2.06 -16.59
C PHE A 212 -4.68 -1.04 -17.21
N ILE A 213 -4.19 -0.18 -18.11
CA ILE A 213 -5.00 0.84 -18.80
C ILE A 213 -5.10 0.56 -20.30
N SER A 214 -4.69 -0.63 -20.74
CA SER A 214 -4.77 -1.03 -22.14
C SER A 214 -6.24 -1.13 -22.57
N ASN A 215 -6.47 -0.89 -23.86
CA ASN A 215 -7.75 -1.15 -24.50
C ASN A 215 -7.91 -2.63 -24.90
N ARG A 216 -6.90 -3.49 -24.67
CA ARG A 216 -6.96 -4.93 -24.87
C ARG A 216 -7.06 -5.66 -23.54
N LEU A 217 -8.04 -6.56 -23.43
CA LEU A 217 -8.27 -7.33 -22.21
C LEU A 217 -7.08 -8.28 -21.92
N GLU A 218 -6.42 -8.77 -22.96
CA GLU A 218 -5.29 -9.68 -22.90
C GLU A 218 -4.09 -9.05 -22.19
N ASP A 219 -3.84 -7.76 -22.40
CA ASP A 219 -2.78 -7.04 -21.71
C ASP A 219 -3.11 -6.94 -20.21
N VAL A 220 -4.36 -6.57 -19.86
CA VAL A 220 -4.82 -6.50 -18.47
C VAL A 220 -4.71 -7.88 -17.80
N MET A 221 -5.13 -8.94 -18.49
CA MET A 221 -5.01 -10.32 -18.02
C MET A 221 -3.55 -10.67 -17.72
N SER A 222 -2.62 -10.33 -18.61
CA SER A 222 -1.18 -10.56 -18.41
C SER A 222 -0.68 -9.86 -17.14
N ALA A 223 -1.03 -8.60 -16.93
CA ALA A 223 -0.65 -7.86 -15.73
C ALA A 223 -1.24 -8.44 -14.44
N VAL A 224 -2.48 -8.90 -14.49
CA VAL A 224 -3.18 -9.54 -13.37
C VAL A 224 -2.56 -10.91 -13.04
N SER A 225 -2.25 -11.72 -14.05
CA SER A 225 -1.64 -13.05 -13.86
C SER A 225 -0.23 -13.03 -13.24
N VAL A 226 0.42 -11.86 -13.21
CA VAL A 226 1.69 -11.69 -12.48
C VAL A 226 1.49 -11.60 -10.96
N ILE A 227 0.29 -11.23 -10.52
CA ILE A 227 -0.04 -10.96 -9.12
C ILE A 227 -0.86 -12.13 -8.52
N ILE A 228 -1.55 -12.93 -9.35
CA ILE A 228 -2.52 -13.96 -8.93
C ILE A 228 -1.98 -15.31 -9.38
N ASP A 229 -1.97 -16.27 -8.47
CA ASP A 229 -1.57 -17.65 -8.76
C ASP A 229 -2.78 -18.54 -9.15
N SER A 230 -4.00 -17.98 -9.18
CA SER A 230 -5.29 -18.63 -9.53
C SER A 230 -5.81 -18.17 -10.91
N PRO A 231 -5.74 -19.01 -11.96
CA PRO A 231 -6.16 -18.60 -13.31
C PRO A 231 -7.62 -18.12 -13.43
N ASP A 232 -8.53 -18.69 -12.66
CA ASP A 232 -9.95 -18.30 -12.70
C ASP A 232 -10.19 -16.94 -12.03
N ASP A 233 -9.54 -16.69 -10.89
CA ASP A 233 -9.55 -15.37 -10.27
C ASP A 233 -8.88 -14.34 -11.18
N ALA A 234 -7.80 -14.70 -11.89
CA ALA A 234 -7.12 -13.79 -12.81
C ALA A 234 -8.07 -13.31 -13.90
N ARG A 235 -8.83 -14.21 -14.52
CA ARG A 235 -9.79 -13.83 -15.57
C ARG A 235 -10.89 -12.92 -15.02
N ARG A 236 -11.47 -13.27 -13.86
CA ARG A 236 -12.53 -12.48 -13.22
C ARG A 236 -12.05 -11.10 -12.81
N VAL A 237 -10.86 -11.01 -12.19
CA VAL A 237 -10.27 -9.75 -11.76
C VAL A 237 -9.86 -8.91 -12.98
N ALA A 238 -9.27 -9.51 -14.02
CA ALA A 238 -8.91 -8.79 -15.23
C ALA A 238 -10.13 -8.18 -15.92
N ALA A 239 -11.24 -8.92 -16.02
CA ALA A 239 -12.49 -8.38 -16.55
C ALA A 239 -13.04 -7.20 -15.73
N PHE A 240 -12.89 -7.24 -14.40
CA PHE A 240 -13.28 -6.14 -13.51
C PHE A 240 -12.34 -4.92 -13.57
N ILE A 241 -11.05 -5.15 -13.81
CA ILE A 241 -10.03 -4.12 -13.94
C ILE A 241 -10.06 -3.45 -15.32
N TYR A 242 -10.42 -4.20 -16.36
CA TYR A 242 -10.52 -3.70 -17.73
C TYR A 242 -11.48 -2.51 -17.81
N GLN A 243 -10.96 -1.36 -18.22
CA GLN A 243 -11.67 -0.07 -18.26
C GLN A 243 -12.29 0.35 -16.91
N ASN A 244 -11.75 -0.10 -15.78
CA ASN A 244 -12.25 0.27 -14.47
C ASN A 244 -12.22 1.80 -14.25
N PRO A 245 -13.35 2.45 -13.93
CA PRO A 245 -13.43 3.90 -13.85
C PRO A 245 -12.44 4.53 -12.88
N THR A 246 -12.19 3.90 -11.73
CA THR A 246 -11.28 4.41 -10.70
C THR A 246 -9.83 4.42 -11.21
N LEU A 247 -9.42 3.37 -11.93
CA LEU A 247 -8.08 3.26 -12.52
C LEU A 247 -7.87 4.25 -13.67
N LEU A 248 -8.86 4.39 -14.55
CA LEU A 248 -8.83 5.38 -15.64
C LEU A 248 -8.79 6.81 -15.07
N LYS A 249 -9.56 7.07 -14.01
CA LYS A 249 -9.54 8.34 -13.29
C LYS A 249 -8.20 8.60 -12.64
N LEU A 250 -7.57 7.60 -12.00
CA LEU A 250 -6.21 7.73 -11.45
C LEU A 250 -5.20 8.09 -12.55
N ARG A 251 -5.24 7.41 -13.71
CA ARG A 251 -4.41 7.74 -14.88
C ARG A 251 -4.60 9.19 -15.31
N ASP A 252 -5.85 9.65 -15.42
CA ASP A 252 -6.15 11.01 -15.86
C ASP A 252 -5.68 12.05 -14.83
N LYS A 253 -5.80 11.75 -13.53
CA LYS A 253 -5.23 12.58 -12.47
C LYS A 253 -3.71 12.59 -12.47
N GLN A 254 -3.04 11.47 -12.75
CA GLN A 254 -1.58 11.46 -12.96
C GLN A 254 -1.17 12.29 -14.17
N ARG A 255 -1.97 12.31 -15.25
CA ARG A 255 -1.72 13.16 -16.43
C ARG A 255 -1.88 14.65 -16.11
N GLN A 256 -2.92 15.02 -15.36
CA GLN A 256 -3.17 16.40 -14.95
C GLN A 256 -2.11 16.90 -13.96
N MET A 257 -1.75 16.06 -12.98
CA MET A 257 -0.78 16.37 -11.94
C MET A 257 0.59 15.83 -12.34
N ASN A 258 1.28 16.61 -13.17
CA ASN A 258 2.48 16.20 -13.88
C ASN A 258 3.76 16.89 -13.38
N ALA A 259 3.76 17.39 -12.13
CA ALA A 259 4.95 17.96 -11.50
C ALA A 259 5.93 16.84 -11.07
N VAL A 260 6.46 16.12 -12.05
CA VAL A 260 7.31 14.93 -11.87
C VAL A 260 8.39 14.87 -12.94
N GLY A 261 9.35 13.95 -12.80
CA GLY A 261 10.53 13.91 -13.65
C GLY A 261 11.30 15.24 -13.57
N LEU A 262 11.94 15.63 -14.66
CA LEU A 262 12.64 16.92 -14.76
C LEU A 262 11.68 18.11 -14.82
N ALA A 263 10.44 17.92 -15.29
CA ALA A 263 9.42 18.97 -15.26
C ALA A 263 9.05 19.39 -13.82
N GLY A 264 9.22 18.50 -12.84
CA GLY A 264 8.99 18.80 -11.43
C GLY A 264 9.95 19.84 -10.83
N ILE A 265 11.09 20.13 -11.47
CA ILE A 265 12.11 21.05 -10.95
C ILE A 265 11.53 22.42 -10.62
N HIS A 266 10.65 22.93 -11.49
CA HIS A 266 10.10 24.28 -11.39
C HIS A 266 8.75 24.35 -10.66
N ALA A 267 8.18 23.20 -10.26
CA ALA A 267 6.91 23.16 -9.55
C ALA A 267 7.05 23.56 -8.08
N SER A 268 5.93 23.83 -7.41
CA SER A 268 5.93 23.96 -5.96
C SER A 268 6.13 22.60 -5.26
N PRO A 269 6.62 22.57 -4.01
CA PRO A 269 6.72 21.33 -3.23
C PRO A 269 5.38 20.60 -3.05
N GLU A 270 4.27 21.34 -3.02
CA GLU A 270 2.94 20.74 -2.88
C GLU A 270 2.48 20.04 -4.15
N GLU A 271 2.66 20.67 -5.32
CA GLU A 271 2.36 20.07 -6.61
C GLU A 271 3.18 18.81 -6.86
N ARG A 272 4.47 18.83 -6.52
CA ARG A 272 5.31 17.63 -6.59
C ARG A 272 4.85 16.54 -5.64
N ALA A 273 4.56 16.89 -4.39
CA ALA A 273 4.12 15.94 -3.38
C ALA A 273 2.86 15.17 -3.81
N ILE A 274 1.82 15.87 -4.28
CA ILE A 274 0.60 15.21 -4.77
C ILE A 274 0.84 14.40 -6.04
N SER A 275 1.63 14.94 -6.97
CA SER A 275 1.94 14.27 -8.24
C SER A 275 2.69 12.95 -8.01
N MET A 276 3.62 12.92 -7.06
CA MET A 276 4.34 11.70 -6.65
C MET A 276 3.47 10.77 -5.80
N THR A 277 2.55 11.29 -4.99
CA THR A 277 1.59 10.47 -4.22
C THR A 277 0.70 9.64 -5.13
N LEU A 278 0.12 10.23 -6.19
CA LEU A 278 -0.74 9.51 -7.12
C LEU A 278 -0.02 8.37 -7.87
N ARG A 279 1.32 8.41 -7.97
CA ARG A 279 2.16 7.40 -8.63
C ARG A 279 2.72 6.34 -7.67
N ASP A 280 2.55 6.53 -6.37
CA ASP A 280 3.01 5.59 -5.34
C ASP A 280 1.92 5.25 -4.31
N CYS A 281 0.66 5.41 -4.71
CA CYS A 281 -0.50 4.88 -4.02
C CYS A 281 -0.61 3.36 -4.20
N THR A 282 -1.49 2.76 -3.43
CA THR A 282 -1.75 1.31 -3.42
C THR A 282 -3.22 1.08 -3.83
N ILE A 283 -3.46 0.06 -4.64
CA ILE A 283 -4.79 -0.43 -4.99
C ILE A 283 -5.05 -1.70 -4.20
N PHE A 284 -6.20 -1.72 -3.54
CA PHE A 284 -6.78 -2.90 -2.93
C PHE A 284 -7.96 -3.39 -3.78
N VAL A 285 -8.01 -4.69 -4.08
CA VAL A 285 -9.15 -5.37 -4.69
C VAL A 285 -9.62 -6.48 -3.75
N LYS A 286 -10.87 -6.43 -3.28
CA LYS A 286 -11.48 -7.57 -2.57
C LYS A 286 -12.14 -8.47 -3.59
N VAL A 287 -11.76 -9.75 -3.57
CA VAL A 287 -12.26 -10.79 -4.47
C VAL A 287 -13.05 -11.79 -3.63
N PRO A 288 -14.39 -11.69 -3.58
CA PRO A 288 -15.21 -12.61 -2.80
C PRO A 288 -15.16 -14.04 -3.38
N GLN A 289 -15.27 -15.06 -2.52
CA GLN A 289 -15.31 -16.45 -2.95
C GLN A 289 -16.46 -16.73 -3.92
N LYS A 290 -17.64 -16.15 -3.64
CA LYS A 290 -18.81 -16.36 -4.49
C LYS A 290 -18.73 -15.45 -5.70
N HIS A 291 -18.89 -16.03 -6.88
CA HIS A 291 -18.77 -15.31 -8.15
C HIS A 291 -19.88 -14.29 -8.39
N ASN A 292 -21.01 -14.41 -7.70
CA ASN A 292 -22.14 -13.47 -7.77
C ASN A 292 -21.96 -12.24 -6.86
N GLU A 293 -21.00 -12.25 -5.94
CA GLU A 293 -20.69 -11.10 -5.09
C GLU A 293 -19.74 -10.14 -5.85
N PRO A 294 -19.98 -8.82 -5.80
CA PRO A 294 -19.20 -7.85 -6.56
C PRO A 294 -17.78 -7.70 -6.00
N LEU A 295 -16.81 -7.47 -6.89
CA LEU A 295 -15.46 -7.06 -6.48
C LEU A 295 -15.49 -5.60 -6.02
N GLU A 296 -14.66 -5.29 -5.03
CA GLU A 296 -14.48 -3.93 -4.51
C GLU A 296 -13.06 -3.45 -4.80
N LEU A 297 -12.90 -2.25 -5.36
CA LEU A 297 -11.59 -1.61 -5.59
C LEU A 297 -11.48 -0.33 -4.77
N ARG A 298 -10.38 -0.16 -4.03
CA ARG A 298 -10.07 1.08 -3.31
C ARG A 298 -8.62 1.51 -3.40
N LEU A 299 -8.39 2.81 -3.43
CA LEU A 299 -7.08 3.45 -3.36
C LEU A 299 -6.68 3.73 -1.90
N SER A 300 -5.41 3.50 -1.58
CA SER A 300 -4.81 3.77 -0.28
C SER A 300 -3.38 4.33 -0.44
N ASP A 301 -2.70 4.58 0.67
CA ASP A 301 -1.34 5.16 0.74
C ASP A 301 -1.23 6.54 0.06
N LEU A 302 -2.28 7.34 0.23
CA LEU A 302 -2.41 8.69 -0.34
C LEU A 302 -1.87 9.80 0.58
N ASP A 303 -0.97 9.45 1.50
CA ASP A 303 -0.19 10.44 2.24
C ASP A 303 0.73 11.18 1.26
N PHE A 304 0.78 12.51 1.36
CA PHE A 304 1.60 13.34 0.48
C PHE A 304 3.08 12.97 0.62
N LYS A 305 3.76 12.69 -0.50
CA LYS A 305 5.17 12.35 -0.46
C LYS A 305 5.98 13.57 -0.02
N SER A 306 6.83 13.37 0.97
CA SER A 306 7.79 14.38 1.43
C SER A 306 9.04 14.33 0.55
N GLU A 307 9.60 15.51 0.30
CA GLU A 307 10.87 15.75 -0.39
C GLU A 307 12.08 15.73 0.56
N ASP A 308 11.82 15.63 1.87
CA ASP A 308 12.84 15.68 2.91
C ASP A 308 13.81 14.50 2.81
N GLY A 309 15.00 14.69 3.36
CA GLY A 309 16.04 13.66 3.38
C GLY A 309 16.61 13.35 1.99
N GLY A 310 16.70 14.35 1.12
CA GLY A 310 17.29 14.23 -0.22
C GLY A 310 16.39 13.53 -1.24
N LYS A 311 15.12 13.26 -0.93
CA LYS A 311 14.20 12.56 -1.84
C LYS A 311 13.96 13.30 -3.14
N PHE A 312 13.90 14.63 -3.11
CA PHE A 312 13.75 15.42 -4.32
C PHE A 312 14.93 15.21 -5.27
N GLN A 313 16.17 15.33 -4.76
CA GLN A 313 17.38 15.07 -5.53
C GLN A 313 17.39 13.64 -6.05
N TYR A 314 17.09 12.65 -5.20
CA TYR A 314 16.96 11.25 -5.61
C TYR A 314 15.98 11.04 -6.78
N TRP A 315 14.83 11.73 -6.79
CA TRP A 315 13.87 11.64 -7.89
C TRP A 315 14.41 12.25 -9.18
N GLN A 316 15.15 13.36 -9.09
CA GLN A 316 15.81 14.00 -10.24
C GLN A 316 16.91 13.10 -10.79
N ASP A 317 17.85 12.67 -9.95
CA ASP A 317 18.98 11.82 -10.33
C ASP A 317 18.46 10.54 -11.00
N THR A 318 17.46 9.91 -10.38
CA THR A 318 16.82 8.72 -10.97
C THR A 318 16.28 9.02 -12.38
N GLU A 319 15.62 10.15 -12.59
CA GLU A 319 15.07 10.49 -13.90
C GLU A 319 16.17 10.77 -14.93
N THR A 320 17.16 11.59 -14.57
CA THR A 320 18.33 11.91 -15.40
C THR A 320 19.06 10.66 -15.83
N GLU A 321 19.39 9.77 -14.89
CA GLU A 321 20.10 8.52 -15.18
C GLU A 321 19.26 7.59 -16.09
N LEU A 322 17.93 7.55 -15.94
CA LEU A 322 17.08 6.75 -16.84
C LEU A 322 17.11 7.25 -18.29
N ILE A 323 17.33 8.55 -18.49
CA ILE A 323 17.44 9.19 -19.80
C ILE A 323 18.86 9.00 -20.34
N GLU A 324 19.87 9.48 -19.61
CA GLU A 324 21.26 9.57 -20.06
C GLU A 324 21.90 8.20 -20.27
N GLU A 325 21.57 7.20 -19.45
CA GLU A 325 22.09 5.84 -19.60
C GLU A 325 21.29 5.00 -20.61
N GLY A 326 20.26 5.59 -21.27
CA GLY A 326 19.53 4.93 -22.36
C GLY A 326 18.49 3.89 -21.91
N TRP A 327 18.11 3.84 -20.63
CA TRP A 327 17.15 2.87 -20.09
C TRP A 327 15.76 2.99 -20.73
N TYR A 328 15.32 4.22 -21.02
CA TYR A 328 14.06 4.48 -21.71
C TYR A 328 14.05 3.94 -23.14
N LEU A 329 15.16 4.09 -23.85
CA LEU A 329 15.29 3.69 -25.26
C LEU A 329 15.53 2.19 -25.42
N GLY A 330 15.91 1.49 -24.35
CA GLY A 330 16.28 0.08 -24.43
C GLY A 330 17.68 -0.13 -25.02
N VAL A 331 18.54 0.89 -24.97
CA VAL A 331 19.90 0.86 -25.55
C VAL A 331 21.00 0.69 -24.51
N HIS A 332 20.63 0.59 -23.22
CA HIS A 332 21.61 0.27 -22.20
C HIS A 332 22.16 -1.14 -22.44
N ARG A 333 23.48 -1.32 -22.32
CA ARG A 333 24.22 -2.57 -22.63
C ARG A 333 23.69 -3.85 -21.97
N SER A 334 22.92 -3.72 -20.90
CA SER A 334 22.34 -4.87 -20.16
C SER A 334 20.88 -5.16 -20.52
N GLN A 335 20.27 -4.37 -21.41
CA GLN A 335 18.89 -4.55 -21.84
C GLN A 335 18.84 -5.45 -23.08
N ASP A 336 17.85 -6.32 -23.12
CA ASP A 336 17.51 -7.06 -24.33
C ASP A 336 16.71 -6.15 -25.28
N ASN A 337 16.85 -6.40 -26.58
CA ASN A 337 16.03 -5.82 -27.63
C ASN A 337 14.56 -6.22 -27.49
N GLN A 338 14.30 -7.41 -26.93
CA GLN A 338 12.96 -7.86 -26.55
C GLN A 338 12.52 -7.26 -25.22
N THR A 339 11.24 -6.88 -25.11
CA THR A 339 10.70 -6.27 -23.90
C THR A 339 9.27 -6.68 -23.63
N GLU A 340 8.94 -6.82 -22.35
CA GLU A 340 7.57 -6.97 -21.88
C GLU A 340 6.87 -5.61 -21.68
N CYS A 341 7.56 -4.50 -21.91
CA CYS A 341 6.96 -3.18 -21.75
C CYS A 341 6.03 -2.85 -22.92
N ALA A 342 4.80 -2.41 -22.61
CA ALA A 342 3.78 -2.06 -23.61
C ALA A 342 4.21 -1.03 -24.67
N LEU A 343 5.25 -0.22 -24.42
CA LEU A 343 5.76 0.77 -25.38
C LEU A 343 6.70 0.18 -26.44
N GLY A 344 7.29 -0.98 -26.18
CA GLY A 344 8.27 -1.60 -27.09
C GLY A 344 7.90 -3.00 -27.54
N ARG A 345 6.73 -3.51 -27.12
CA ARG A 345 6.11 -4.75 -27.58
C ARG A 345 5.47 -4.59 -28.95
#